data_AF-A0A1Y4UR77-F1
#
_entry.id   AF-A0A1Y4UR77-F1
#
_cell.length_a   1.000
_cell.length_b   1.000
_cell.length_c   1.000
_cell.angle_alpha   90.00
_cell.angle_beta   90.00
_cell.angle_gamma   90.00
#
_symmetry.space_group_name_H-M   'P 1'
#
loop_
_entity.id
_entity.type
_entity.pdbx_description
1 polymer ?
#
loop_
_entity_poly.entity_id
_entity_poly.type
_entity_poly.pdbx_seq_one_letter_code
_entity_poly.pdbx_strand_id
1 'polypeptide(L)'
;MTDEYTILKSIKKLNMDIDNALNESINMYNLTASQCDILRYLIIHKDEKVCSTDIHLKLGISRASVSVTLKKLRNGDFIVFKSVPYDERVKYILLTEKAVKIQENIERCFDNLIGAIYKDFSEEEKDKLYILIKKMIENVNYSKH
;
A
#
# COMPACT_ATOMS: atom_id res chain seq x y z
N MET A 1 31.34 -12.05 -1.64
CA MET A 1 30.82 -10.90 -0.88
C MET A 1 29.64 -10.36 -1.66
N THR A 2 28.47 -10.26 -1.03
CA THR A 2 27.36 -9.50 -1.59
C THR A 2 27.77 -8.03 -1.52
N ASP A 3 28.07 -7.40 -2.65
CA ASP A 3 28.30 -5.96 -2.66
C ASP A 3 26.97 -5.21 -2.47
N GLU A 4 27.05 -3.95 -2.01
CA GLU A 4 25.89 -3.12 -1.68
C GLU A 4 24.94 -2.95 -2.88
N TYR A 5 25.47 -2.97 -4.10
CA TYR A 5 24.68 -2.84 -5.32
C TYR A 5 23.83 -4.10 -5.60
N THR A 6 24.32 -5.27 -5.21
CA THR A 6 23.55 -6.51 -5.24
C THR A 6 22.35 -6.45 -4.29
N ILE A 7 22.52 -5.88 -3.08
CA ILE A 7 21.42 -5.71 -2.12
C ILE A 7 20.32 -4.80 -2.70
N LEU A 8 20.70 -3.67 -3.30
CA LEU A 8 19.74 -2.74 -3.93
C LEU A 8 18.97 -3.39 -5.08
N LYS A 9 19.65 -4.20 -5.91
CA LYS A 9 18.99 -4.98 -6.97
C LYS A 9 18.00 -5.99 -6.40
N SER A 10 18.37 -6.69 -5.34
CA SER A 10 17.48 -7.65 -4.66
C SER A 10 16.24 -6.98 -4.07
N ILE A 11 16.38 -5.81 -3.45
CA ILE A 11 15.24 -5.03 -2.94
C ILE A 11 14.29 -4.65 -4.08
N LYS A 12 14.84 -4.15 -5.20
CA LYS A 12 14.03 -3.80 -6.37
C LYS A 12 13.31 -5.02 -6.96
N LYS A 13 14.02 -6.15 -7.06
CA LYS A 13 13.46 -7.42 -7.55
C LYS A 13 12.34 -7.93 -6.64
N LEU A 14 12.57 -7.91 -5.33
CA LEU A 14 11.55 -8.27 -4.34
C LEU A 14 10.30 -7.40 -4.48
N ASN A 15 10.46 -6.08 -4.63
CA ASN A 15 9.32 -5.18 -4.83
C ASN A 15 8.52 -5.52 -6.10
N MET A 16 9.20 -5.81 -7.21
CA MET A 16 8.54 -6.25 -8.45
C MET A 16 7.82 -7.58 -8.29
N ASP A 17 8.40 -8.54 -7.57
CA ASP A 17 7.80 -9.85 -7.35
C ASP A 17 6.57 -9.75 -6.44
N ILE A 18 6.61 -8.87 -5.43
CA ILE A 18 5.46 -8.51 -4.60
C ILE A 18 4.34 -7.90 -5.45
N ASP A 19 4.66 -6.90 -6.27
CA ASP A 19 3.69 -6.26 -7.16
C ASP A 19 3.05 -7.27 -8.11
N ASN A 20 3.84 -8.17 -8.69
CA ASN A 20 3.34 -9.21 -9.59
C ASN A 20 2.41 -10.19 -8.88
N ALA A 21 2.80 -10.68 -7.70
CA ALA A 21 1.97 -11.61 -6.92
C ALA A 21 0.64 -10.98 -6.49
N LEU A 22 0.64 -9.70 -6.11
CA LEU A 22 -0.58 -8.96 -5.80
C LEU A 22 -1.45 -8.77 -7.04
N ASN A 23 -0.85 -8.36 -8.17
CA ASN A 23 -1.57 -8.18 -9.43
C ASN A 23 -2.24 -9.49 -9.86
N GLU A 24 -1.54 -10.62 -9.83
CA GLU A 24 -2.11 -11.93 -10.17
C GLU A 24 -3.30 -12.29 -9.28
N SER A 25 -3.19 -12.03 -7.97
CA SER A 25 -4.22 -12.39 -6.99
C SER A 25 -5.47 -11.50 -7.08
N ILE A 26 -5.31 -10.23 -7.47
CA ILE A 26 -6.40 -9.24 -7.48
C ILE A 26 -6.93 -8.90 -8.89
N ASN A 27 -6.30 -9.43 -9.95
CA ASN A 27 -6.68 -9.11 -11.33
C ASN A 27 -8.16 -9.42 -11.64
N MET A 28 -8.74 -10.43 -10.98
CA MET A 28 -10.17 -10.77 -11.10
C MET A 28 -11.12 -9.62 -10.72
N TYR A 29 -10.64 -8.64 -9.95
CA TYR A 29 -11.39 -7.44 -9.56
C TYR A 29 -11.08 -6.22 -10.44
N ASN A 30 -10.27 -6.37 -11.49
CA ASN A 30 -9.73 -5.29 -12.32
C ASN A 30 -8.99 -4.23 -11.49
N LEU A 31 -8.28 -4.67 -10.46
CA LEU A 31 -7.47 -3.84 -9.59
C LEU A 31 -5.98 -4.06 -9.88
N THR A 32 -5.17 -3.04 -9.62
CA THR A 32 -3.70 -3.14 -9.60
C THR A 32 -3.17 -3.19 -8.16
N ALA A 33 -1.95 -3.68 -7.94
CA ALA A 33 -1.28 -3.70 -6.63
C ALA A 33 -1.37 -2.33 -5.91
N SER A 34 -1.01 -1.25 -6.61
CA SER A 34 -1.08 0.12 -6.07
C SER A 34 -2.50 0.61 -5.72
N GLN A 35 -3.54 0.12 -6.41
CA GLN A 35 -4.93 0.39 -6.06
C GLN A 35 -5.33 -0.41 -4.82
N CYS A 36 -4.86 -1.66 -4.75
CA CYS A 36 -5.07 -2.57 -3.63
C CYS A 36 -4.44 -2.04 -2.34
N ASP A 37 -3.24 -1.46 -2.39
CA ASP A 37 -2.57 -0.85 -1.23
C ASP A 37 -3.42 0.26 -0.60
N ILE A 38 -3.96 1.16 -1.43
CA ILE A 38 -4.83 2.24 -0.96
C ILE A 38 -6.16 1.67 -0.43
N LEU A 39 -6.75 0.70 -1.12
CA LEU A 39 -8.00 0.08 -0.65
C LEU A 39 -7.81 -0.64 0.68
N ARG A 40 -6.74 -1.42 0.84
CA ARG A 40 -6.42 -2.09 2.11
C ARG A 40 -6.21 -1.08 3.22
N TYR A 41 -5.50 0.03 2.95
CA TYR A 41 -5.34 1.10 3.93
C TYR A 41 -6.69 1.67 4.38
N LEU A 42 -7.61 1.93 3.45
CA LEU A 42 -8.96 2.42 3.74
C LEU A 42 -9.81 1.38 4.49
N ILE A 43 -9.66 0.09 4.21
CA ILE A 43 -10.36 -1.01 4.91
C ILE A 43 -9.93 -1.05 6.38
N ILE A 44 -8.62 -0.99 6.65
CA ILE A 44 -8.07 -1.01 8.01
C ILE A 44 -8.52 0.22 8.81
N HIS A 45 -8.68 1.38 8.16
CA HIS A 45 -9.05 2.65 8.80
C HIS A 45 -10.49 3.06 8.45
N LYS A 46 -11.39 2.10 8.20
CA LYS A 46 -12.77 2.37 7.73
C LYS A 46 -13.62 3.21 8.68
N ASP A 47 -13.28 3.17 9.98
CA ASP A 47 -13.96 3.91 11.03
C ASP A 47 -13.31 5.30 11.27
N GLU A 48 -12.27 5.63 10.53
CA GLU A 48 -11.54 6.89 10.61
C GLU A 48 -11.86 7.82 9.43
N LYS A 49 -11.63 9.12 9.64
CA LYS A 49 -11.77 10.14 8.60
C LYS A 49 -10.48 10.26 7.79
N VAL A 50 -10.32 9.41 6.78
CA VAL A 50 -9.12 9.40 5.93
C VAL A 50 -9.23 10.39 4.77
N CYS A 51 -8.18 11.18 4.55
CA CYS A 51 -8.00 12.03 3.38
C CYS A 51 -6.76 11.63 2.54
N SER A 52 -6.58 12.26 1.36
CA SER A 52 -5.46 11.96 0.48
C SER A 52 -4.09 12.29 1.07
N THR A 53 -4.02 13.27 1.98
CA THR A 53 -2.78 13.60 2.71
C THR A 53 -2.36 12.48 3.64
N ASP A 54 -3.32 11.84 4.33
CA ASP A 54 -3.03 10.73 5.23
C ASP A 54 -2.44 9.54 4.47
N ILE A 55 -3.04 9.21 3.32
CA ILE A 55 -2.55 8.13 2.43
C ILE A 55 -1.14 8.42 1.94
N HIS A 56 -0.87 9.64 1.47
CA HIS A 56 0.46 10.06 1.02
C HIS A 56 1.52 9.87 2.10
N LEU A 57 1.25 10.35 3.31
CA LEU A 57 2.18 10.29 4.43
C LEU A 57 2.38 8.85 4.91
N LYS A 58 1.29 8.06 4.99
CA LYS A 58 1.35 6.72 5.55
C LYS A 58 1.94 5.68 4.59
N LEU A 59 1.62 5.77 3.29
CA LEU A 59 2.11 4.84 2.28
C LEU A 59 3.42 5.30 1.62
N GLY A 60 3.88 6.53 1.88
CA GLY A 60 5.14 7.04 1.35
C GLY A 60 5.17 7.23 -0.18
N ILE A 61 4.01 7.19 -0.85
CA ILE A 61 3.86 7.41 -2.30
C ILE A 61 3.56 8.88 -2.61
N SER A 62 3.92 9.37 -3.80
CA SER A 62 3.75 10.79 -4.14
C SER A 62 2.28 11.26 -4.13
N ARG A 63 2.02 12.55 -3.84
CA ARG A 63 0.67 13.14 -3.91
C ARG A 63 0.01 12.97 -5.27
N ALA A 64 0.80 13.04 -6.35
CA ALA A 64 0.33 12.80 -7.71
C ALA A 64 -0.13 11.34 -7.89
N SER A 65 0.67 10.38 -7.41
CA SER A 65 0.33 8.96 -7.43
C SER A 65 -0.95 8.68 -6.65
N VAL A 66 -1.09 9.21 -5.42
CA VAL A 66 -2.32 9.08 -4.62
C VAL A 66 -3.53 9.61 -5.40
N SER A 67 -3.41 10.81 -5.97
CA SER A 67 -4.53 11.45 -6.69
C SER A 67 -4.97 10.64 -7.92
N VAL A 68 -4.01 10.14 -8.70
CA VAL A 68 -4.28 9.27 -9.87
C VAL A 68 -4.94 7.97 -9.44
N THR A 69 -4.42 7.32 -8.39
CA THR A 69 -4.96 6.04 -7.91
C THR A 69 -6.36 6.20 -7.33
N LEU A 70 -6.62 7.23 -6.52
CA LEU A 70 -7.96 7.51 -6.00
C LEU A 70 -8.95 7.81 -7.12
N LYS A 71 -8.54 8.54 -8.15
CA LYS A 71 -9.40 8.78 -9.33
C LYS A 71 -9.77 7.46 -10.01
N LYS A 72 -8.82 6.53 -10.18
CA LYS A 72 -9.09 5.21 -10.76
C LYS A 72 -10.00 4.37 -9.86
N LEU A 73 -9.78 4.36 -8.55
CA LEU A 73 -10.62 3.66 -7.58
C LEU A 73 -12.06 4.18 -7.56
N ARG A 74 -12.24 5.51 -7.65
CA ARG A 74 -13.56 6.14 -7.77
C ARG A 74 -14.25 5.73 -9.08
N ASN A 75 -13.52 5.78 -10.20
CA ASN A 75 -14.07 5.36 -11.50
C ASN A 75 -14.44 3.87 -11.51
N GLY A 76 -13.73 3.06 -10.74
CA GLY A 76 -14.04 1.64 -10.51
C GLY A 76 -15.13 1.39 -9.47
N ASP A 77 -15.79 2.43 -8.94
CA ASP A 77 -16.84 2.33 -7.91
C ASP A 77 -16.38 1.66 -6.60
N PHE A 78 -15.10 1.78 -6.24
CA PHE A 78 -14.59 1.24 -4.97
C PHE A 78 -14.59 2.28 -3.85
N ILE A 79 -14.55 3.57 -4.20
CA ILE A 79 -14.57 4.66 -3.23
C ILE A 79 -15.48 5.79 -3.67
N VAL A 80 -15.92 6.58 -2.70
CA VAL A 80 -16.56 7.87 -2.90
C VAL A 80 -15.88 8.95 -2.06
N PHE A 81 -16.00 10.20 -2.51
CA PHE A 81 -15.54 11.35 -1.77
C PHE A 81 -16.71 12.00 -1.03
N LYS A 82 -16.55 12.24 0.26
CA LYS A 82 -17.48 13.01 1.08
C LYS A 82 -16.87 14.37 1.42
N SER A 83 -17.50 15.45 0.96
CA SER A 83 -17.11 16.81 1.33
C SER A 83 -17.34 17.07 2.81
N VAL A 84 -16.50 17.90 3.42
CA VAL A 84 -16.67 18.34 4.80
C VAL A 84 -17.51 19.63 4.80
N PRO A 85 -18.50 19.80 5.70
CA PRO A 85 -19.37 20.98 5.71
C PRO A 85 -18.65 22.32 5.88
N TYR A 86 -17.44 22.31 6.47
CA TYR A 86 -16.70 23.51 6.85
C TYR A 86 -15.48 23.79 5.97
N ASP A 87 -15.06 22.86 5.11
CA ASP A 87 -14.01 23.08 4.11
C ASP A 87 -14.21 22.13 2.91
N GLU A 88 -14.72 22.66 1.79
CA GLU A 88 -14.96 21.90 0.56
C GLU A 88 -13.67 21.39 -0.12
N ARG A 89 -12.52 21.95 0.26
CA ARG A 89 -11.20 21.51 -0.23
C ARG A 89 -10.79 20.19 0.42
N VAL A 90 -11.32 19.88 1.59
CA VAL A 90 -11.09 18.61 2.29
C VAL A 90 -12.19 17.63 1.90
N LYS A 91 -11.77 16.45 1.42
CA LYS A 91 -12.67 15.35 1.08
C LYS A 91 -12.22 14.11 1.81
N TYR A 92 -13.13 13.55 2.61
CA TYR A 92 -12.92 12.23 3.19
C TYR A 92 -13.20 11.16 2.14
N ILE A 93 -12.45 10.08 2.23
CA ILE A 93 -12.54 8.95 1.32
C ILE A 93 -13.31 7.86 2.06
N LEU A 94 -14.40 7.41 1.46
CA LEU A 94 -15.24 6.34 2.00
C LEU A 94 -15.24 5.16 1.05
N LEU A 95 -15.25 3.95 1.60
CA LEU A 95 -15.45 2.72 0.85
C LEU A 95 -16.92 2.62 0.39
N THR A 96 -17.13 2.12 -0.82
CA THR A 96 -18.46 1.76 -1.32
C THR A 96 -18.85 0.35 -0.87
N GLU A 97 -20.12 -0.01 -1.06
CA GLU A 97 -20.56 -1.40 -0.88
C GLU A 97 -19.77 -2.39 -1.75
N LYS A 98 -19.38 -1.98 -2.97
CA LYS A 98 -18.56 -2.80 -3.86
C LYS A 98 -17.22 -3.13 -3.24
N ALA A 99 -16.55 -2.16 -2.62
CA ALA A 99 -15.29 -2.40 -1.93
C ALA A 99 -15.46 -3.27 -0.68
N VAL A 100 -16.53 -3.06 0.09
CA VAL A 100 -16.84 -3.89 1.27
C VAL A 100 -17.05 -5.36 0.88
N LYS A 101 -17.71 -5.63 -0.25
CA LYS A 101 -17.93 -7.01 -0.75
C LYS A 101 -16.64 -7.78 -1.07
N ILE A 102 -15.55 -7.09 -1.37
CA ILE A 102 -14.26 -7.72 -1.73
C ILE A 102 -13.20 -7.58 -0.63
N GLN A 103 -13.53 -6.98 0.51
CA GLN A 103 -12.56 -6.67 1.57
C GLN A 103 -11.86 -7.94 2.09
N GLU A 104 -12.61 -9.01 2.33
CA GLU A 104 -12.08 -10.27 2.85
C GLU A 104 -11.14 -10.95 1.85
N ASN A 105 -11.42 -10.79 0.55
CA ASN A 105 -10.55 -11.29 -0.51
C ASN A 105 -9.26 -10.49 -0.59
N ILE A 106 -9.32 -9.16 -0.44
CA ILE A 106 -8.14 -8.30 -0.36
C ILE A 106 -7.29 -8.71 0.85
N GLU A 107 -7.88 -8.79 2.05
CA GLU A 107 -7.17 -9.17 3.27
C GLU A 107 -6.49 -10.54 3.11
N ARG A 108 -7.22 -11.55 2.60
CA ARG A 108 -6.66 -12.88 2.35
C ARG A 108 -5.51 -12.87 1.34
N CYS A 109 -5.56 -12.03 0.30
CA CYS A 109 -4.44 -11.89 -0.63
C CYS A 109 -3.18 -11.41 0.09
N PHE A 110 -3.30 -10.40 0.95
CA PHE A 110 -2.18 -9.88 1.71
C PHE A 110 -1.67 -10.88 2.75
N ASP A 111 -2.56 -11.59 3.44
CA ASP A 111 -2.16 -12.60 4.42
C ASP A 111 -1.39 -13.75 3.76
N ASN A 112 -1.86 -14.23 2.61
CA ASN A 112 -1.17 -15.25 1.81
C ASN A 112 0.21 -14.75 1.33
N LEU A 113 0.28 -13.52 0.85
CA LEU A 113 1.53 -12.92 0.40
C LEU A 113 2.53 -12.77 1.55
N ILE A 114 2.09 -12.24 2.70
CA ILE A 114 2.93 -12.09 3.89
C ILE A 114 3.42 -13.47 4.35
N GLY A 115 2.53 -14.47 4.40
CA GLY A 115 2.90 -15.84 4.73
C GLY A 115 3.94 -16.43 3.77
N ALA A 116 3.84 -16.14 2.47
CA ALA A 116 4.81 -16.60 1.48
C ALA A 116 6.16 -15.89 1.60
N ILE A 117 6.18 -14.57 1.81
CA ILE A 117 7.41 -13.78 1.97
C ILE A 117 8.20 -14.24 3.20
N TYR A 118 7.50 -14.56 4.29
CA TYR A 118 8.10 -14.88 5.59
C TYR A 118 8.09 -16.37 5.93
N LYS A 119 7.83 -17.26 4.94
CA LYS A 119 7.58 -18.70 5.15
C LYS A 119 8.62 -19.42 6.01
N ASP A 120 9.87 -18.97 5.99
CA ASP A 120 10.99 -19.61 6.71
C ASP A 120 11.74 -18.62 7.62
N PHE A 121 11.11 -17.50 7.98
CA PHE A 121 11.70 -16.49 8.87
C PHE A 121 11.36 -16.77 10.33
N SER A 122 12.36 -16.73 11.20
CA SER A 122 12.17 -16.56 12.64
C SER A 122 11.70 -15.14 12.99
N GLU A 123 11.08 -14.97 14.15
CA GLU A 123 10.70 -13.63 14.64
C GLU A 123 11.91 -12.70 14.79
N GLU A 124 13.05 -13.22 15.23
CA GLU A 124 14.29 -12.45 15.35
C GLU A 124 14.79 -11.95 13.99
N GLU A 125 14.69 -12.76 12.93
CA GLU A 125 15.06 -12.35 11.57
C GLU A 125 14.12 -11.28 11.02
N LYS A 126 12.81 -11.37 11.31
CA LYS A 126 11.83 -10.33 10.94
C LYS A 126 12.16 -8.99 11.58
N ASP A 127 12.43 -8.98 12.88
CA ASP A 127 12.77 -7.78 13.64
C ASP A 127 14.09 -7.16 13.13
N LYS A 128 15.11 -7.99 12.91
CA LYS A 128 16.39 -7.55 12.34
C LYS A 128 16.19 -6.95 10.94
N LEU A 129 15.44 -7.62 10.07
CA LEU A 129 15.16 -7.13 8.72
C LEU A 129 14.45 -5.77 8.77
N TYR A 130 13.43 -5.62 9.62
CA TYR A 130 12.72 -4.36 9.80
C TYR A 130 13.66 -3.22 10.20
N ILE A 131 14.53 -3.45 11.19
CA ILE A 131 15.51 -2.45 11.66
C ILE A 131 16.48 -2.06 10.53
N LEU A 132 16.99 -3.04 9.77
CA LEU A 132 17.95 -2.79 8.69
C LEU A 132 17.32 -2.01 7.53
N ILE A 133 16.12 -2.40 7.08
CA ILE A 133 15.39 -1.68 6.03
C ILE A 133 15.07 -0.26 6.50
N LYS A 134 14.63 -0.08 7.74
CA LYS A 134 14.32 1.24 8.31
C LYS A 134 15.55 2.17 8.26
N LYS A 135 16.73 1.69 8.65
CA LYS A 135 17.98 2.44 8.56
C LYS A 135 18.30 2.86 7.11
N MET A 136 18.09 1.96 6.14
CA MET A 136 18.30 2.29 4.73
C MET A 136 17.35 3.41 4.26
N ILE A 137 16.08 3.34 4.65
CA ILE A 137 15.07 4.37 4.31
C ILE A 137 15.44 5.73 4.92
N GLU A 138 15.82 5.75 6.20
CA GLU A 138 16.23 6.98 6.90
C GLU A 138 17.44 7.63 6.23
N ASN A 139 18.45 6.84 5.85
CA ASN A 139 19.63 7.34 5.15
C ASN A 139 19.29 7.95 3.77
N VAL A 140 18.40 7.31 3.01
CA VAL A 140 17.95 7.81 1.70
C VAL A 140 17.14 9.10 1.82
N ASN A 141 16.33 9.23 2.87
CA ASN A 141 15.55 10.44 3.10
C ASN A 141 16.44 11.59 3.62
N TYR A 142 17.44 11.29 4.44
CA TYR A 142 18.43 12.28 4.88
C TYR A 142 19.25 12.83 3.71
N SER A 143 19.67 11.98 2.77
CA SER A 143 20.45 12.41 1.59
C SER A 143 19.67 13.25 0.57
N LYS A 144 18.36 13.46 0.76
CA LYS A 144 17.51 14.31 -0.10
C LYS A 144 17.38 15.75 0.43
N HIS A 145 18.03 16.04 1.55
CA HIS A 145 18.18 17.37 2.14
C HIS A 145 19.64 17.81 2.11
#